data_AF-I7MCF3-F1
#
_entry.id   AF-I7MCF3-F1
#
_cell.length_a   1.000
_cell.length_b   1.000
_cell.length_c   1.000
_cell.angle_alpha   90.00
_cell.angle_beta   90.00
_cell.angle_gamma   90.00
#
_symmetry.space_group_name_H-M   'P 1'
#
loop_
_entity.id
_entity.type
_entity.pdbx_description
1 polymer ?
#
loop_
_entity_poly.entity_id
_entity_poly.type
_entity_poly.pdbx_seq_one_letter_code
_entity_poly.pdbx_strand_id
1 'polypeptide(L)'
;MNKILIAIVILGVCTAANIKCTAEQKKAEFCTMEYMPVCGVKINSNNRFSQTVATYGNKCSACADKDVEFYITGECEQYPKEATFCHPDAHLNKACTREYFPVCGLFDQSIQCFRFPCGMNYSNKCSACINEHVAYLVPGNCEEMKLPSGNNSE
;
A
#
# COMPACT_ATOMS: atom_id res chain seq x y z
N MET A 1 -11.20 -28.17 40.48
CA MET A 1 -10.31 -28.34 39.31
C MET A 1 -11.11 -28.08 38.06
N ASN A 2 -10.95 -26.93 37.42
CA ASN A 2 -11.48 -26.71 36.07
C ASN A 2 -10.53 -25.75 35.36
N LYS A 3 -9.60 -26.28 34.56
CA LYS A 3 -8.68 -25.48 33.76
C LYS A 3 -9.38 -25.18 32.44
N ILE A 4 -9.95 -23.99 32.31
CA ILE A 4 -10.48 -23.49 31.04
C ILE A 4 -9.27 -23.09 30.18
N LEU A 5 -8.93 -23.92 29.19
CA LEU A 5 -8.00 -23.57 28.12
C LEU A 5 -8.70 -22.57 27.20
N ILE A 6 -8.38 -21.28 27.35
CA ILE A 6 -8.75 -20.26 26.38
C ILE A 6 -7.78 -20.40 25.22
N ALA A 7 -8.21 -21.07 24.15
CA ALA A 7 -7.54 -21.04 22.87
C ALA A 7 -7.68 -19.62 22.30
N ILE A 8 -6.62 -18.82 22.40
CA ILE A 8 -6.55 -17.50 21.75
C ILE A 8 -6.43 -17.76 20.25
N VAL A 9 -7.56 -17.76 19.57
CA VAL A 9 -7.64 -17.70 18.12
C VAL A 9 -7.22 -16.30 17.72
N ILE A 10 -5.94 -16.12 17.36
CA ILE A 10 -5.45 -14.88 16.78
C ILE A 10 -6.02 -14.80 15.35
N LEU A 11 -7.22 -14.25 15.22
CA LEU A 11 -7.74 -13.73 13.95
C LEU A 11 -6.97 -12.44 13.63
N GLY A 12 -5.69 -12.60 13.31
CA GLY A 12 -4.82 -11.52 12.88
C GLY A 12 -4.88 -11.40 11.37
N VAL A 13 -5.98 -10.86 10.84
CA VAL A 13 -5.99 -10.40 9.45
C VAL A 13 -6.54 -8.99 9.39
N CYS A 14 -5.78 -8.03 9.95
CA CYS A 14 -5.86 -6.67 9.44
C CYS A 14 -5.14 -6.69 8.08
N THR A 15 -5.89 -6.88 7.00
CA THR A 15 -5.41 -6.62 5.64
C THR A 15 -5.37 -5.11 5.44
N ALA A 16 -4.39 -4.45 6.04
CA ALA A 16 -4.11 -3.07 5.66
C ALA A 16 -3.56 -3.08 4.23
N ALA A 17 -4.09 -2.22 3.36
CA ALA A 17 -3.62 -2.00 1.99
C ALA A 17 -2.10 -1.87 1.91
N ASN A 18 -1.55 -1.08 2.84
CA ASN A 18 -0.13 -0.80 2.97
C ASN A 18 0.26 -1.08 4.43
N ILE A 19 1.43 -1.70 4.62
CA ILE A 19 1.87 -2.17 5.94
C ILE A 19 3.11 -1.39 6.35
N LYS A 20 2.98 -0.62 7.44
CA LYS A 20 4.08 0.18 8.00
C LYS A 20 5.15 -0.73 8.59
N CYS A 21 6.41 -0.44 8.29
CA CYS A 21 7.53 -1.12 8.94
C CYS A 21 7.64 -0.67 10.40
N THR A 22 7.66 -1.63 11.33
CA THR A 22 7.84 -1.34 12.74
C THR A 22 9.29 -0.99 13.07
N ALA A 23 9.50 -0.30 14.19
CA ALA A 23 10.85 0.02 14.66
C ALA A 23 11.71 -1.22 14.92
N GLU A 24 11.10 -2.35 15.30
CA GLU A 24 11.81 -3.61 15.49
C GLU A 24 12.17 -4.28 14.16
N GLN A 25 11.28 -4.24 13.16
CA GLN A 25 11.59 -4.76 11.83
C GLN A 25 12.74 -3.99 11.17
N LYS A 26 12.82 -2.68 11.38
CA LYS A 26 13.94 -1.84 10.90
C LYS A 26 15.30 -2.14 11.53
N LYS A 27 15.33 -2.95 12.60
CA LYS A 27 16.57 -3.42 13.25
C LYS A 27 16.95 -4.84 12.82
N ALA A 28 16.18 -5.49 11.94
CA ALA A 28 16.48 -6.84 11.50
C ALA A 28 17.82 -6.88 10.76
N GLU A 29 18.79 -7.63 11.30
CA GLU A 29 20.08 -7.87 10.65
C GLU A 29 20.04 -9.07 9.72
N PHE A 30 19.14 -10.02 9.99
CA PHE A 30 18.97 -11.26 9.25
C PHE A 30 17.51 -11.48 8.89
N CYS A 31 17.27 -11.90 7.65
CA CYS A 31 15.97 -12.29 7.15
C CYS A 31 16.02 -13.72 6.60
N THR A 32 14.89 -14.41 6.64
CA THR A 32 14.73 -15.70 5.98
C THR A 32 14.83 -15.54 4.47
N MET A 33 15.24 -16.61 3.77
CA MET A 33 15.35 -16.65 2.31
C MET A 33 14.01 -17.00 1.62
N GLU A 34 12.91 -16.88 2.34
CA GLU A 34 11.58 -17.06 1.76
C GLU A 34 11.31 -15.98 0.70
N TYR A 35 10.74 -16.38 -0.42
CA TYR A 35 10.39 -15.46 -1.49
C TYR A 35 8.88 -15.25 -1.51
N MET A 36 8.48 -14.10 -0.97
CA MET A 36 7.10 -13.58 -0.92
C MET A 36 7.21 -12.08 -1.20
N PRO A 37 7.37 -11.68 -2.47
CA PRO A 37 7.87 -10.36 -2.81
C PRO A 37 6.92 -9.25 -2.37
N VAL A 38 7.52 -8.11 -2.05
CA VAL A 38 6.82 -6.89 -1.65
C VAL A 38 7.43 -5.69 -2.35
N CYS A 39 6.61 -4.66 -2.56
CA CYS A 39 7.06 -3.38 -3.07
C CYS A 39 7.27 -2.46 -1.86
N GLY A 40 8.55 -2.20 -1.54
CA GLY A 40 8.94 -1.32 -0.45
C GLY A 40 8.92 0.14 -0.89
N VAL A 41 8.30 1.00 -0.09
CA VAL A 41 8.10 2.42 -0.38
C VAL A 41 9.00 3.27 0.50
N LYS A 42 9.89 4.02 -0.12
CA LYS A 42 10.74 5.04 0.52
C LYS A 42 10.10 6.41 0.30
N ILE A 43 9.97 7.19 1.38
CA ILE A 43 9.28 8.48 1.35
C ILE A 43 10.29 9.62 1.48
N ASN A 44 10.13 10.65 0.65
CA ASN A 44 10.85 11.90 0.85
C ASN A 44 10.28 12.67 2.05
N SER A 45 11.12 12.98 3.04
CA SER A 45 10.73 13.70 4.26
C SER A 45 10.05 15.05 4.01
N ASN A 46 10.34 15.70 2.87
CA ASN A 46 9.76 17.00 2.51
C ASN A 46 8.41 16.89 1.78
N ASN A 47 8.07 15.73 1.22
CA ASN A 47 6.82 15.51 0.50
C ASN A 47 6.43 14.03 0.53
N ARG A 48 5.39 13.70 1.31
CA ARG A 48 4.94 12.31 1.50
C ARG A 48 4.43 11.63 0.23
N PHE A 49 4.09 12.39 -0.80
CA PHE A 49 3.68 11.90 -2.12
C PHE A 49 4.85 11.82 -3.12
N SER A 50 6.05 12.24 -2.73
CA SER A 50 7.29 12.00 -3.48
C SER A 50 7.93 10.73 -2.95
N GLN A 51 7.86 9.67 -3.74
CA GLN A 51 8.23 8.32 -3.31
C GLN A 51 9.19 7.69 -4.31
N THR A 52 10.05 6.82 -3.81
CA THR A 52 10.79 5.85 -4.63
C THR A 52 10.45 4.46 -4.15
N VAL A 53 10.32 3.51 -5.06
CA VAL A 53 9.91 2.14 -4.75
C VAL A 53 10.95 1.14 -5.25
N ALA A 54 11.04 0.00 -4.57
CA ALA A 54 11.87 -1.12 -4.99
C ALA A 54 11.23 -2.45 -4.58
N THR A 55 11.38 -3.47 -5.42
CA THR A 55 10.95 -4.84 -5.12
C THR A 55 11.95 -5.49 -4.17
N TYR A 56 11.45 -6.10 -3.11
CA TYR A 56 12.23 -6.89 -2.14
C TYR A 56 11.70 -8.32 -2.12
N GLY A 57 12.59 -9.28 -1.84
CA GLY A 57 12.23 -10.70 -1.85
C GLY A 57 11.19 -11.09 -0.80
N ASN A 58 11.15 -10.37 0.32
CA ASN A 58 10.11 -10.52 1.35
C ASN A 58 9.98 -9.27 2.24
N LYS A 59 8.91 -9.24 3.05
CA LYS A 59 8.62 -8.15 4.01
C LYS A 59 9.75 -7.86 5.00
N CYS A 60 10.51 -8.87 5.42
CA CYS A 60 11.64 -8.67 6.34
C CYS A 60 12.73 -7.88 5.63
N SER A 61 13.14 -8.33 4.44
CA SER A 61 14.18 -7.65 3.66
C SER A 61 13.79 -6.22 3.28
N ALA A 62 12.50 -5.96 2.99
CA ALA A 62 11.99 -4.61 2.77
C ALA A 62 12.13 -3.74 4.01
N CYS A 63 11.62 -4.20 5.15
CA CYS A 63 11.66 -3.40 6.37
C CYS A 63 13.05 -3.29 7.00
N ALA A 64 14.00 -4.18 6.68
CA ALA A 64 15.40 -4.07 7.09
C ALA A 64 16.15 -2.94 6.36
N ASP A 65 15.69 -2.53 5.17
CA ASP A 65 16.18 -1.31 4.52
C ASP A 65 15.66 -0.08 5.30
N LYS A 66 16.60 0.71 5.83
CA LYS A 66 16.30 1.84 6.72
C LYS A 66 15.47 2.94 6.06
N ASP A 67 15.53 3.06 4.75
CA ASP A 67 14.82 4.09 4.00
C ASP A 67 13.39 3.67 3.65
N VAL A 68 13.06 2.38 3.75
CA VAL A 68 11.70 1.88 3.54
C VAL A 68 10.83 2.24 4.74
N GLU A 69 9.73 2.94 4.48
CA GLU A 69 8.79 3.33 5.53
C GLU A 69 7.64 2.33 5.68
N PHE A 70 7.15 1.82 4.55
CA PHE A 70 6.10 0.83 4.50
C PHE A 70 6.23 -0.01 3.23
N TYR A 71 5.50 -1.11 3.15
CA TYR A 71 5.45 -1.96 1.95
C TYR A 71 4.02 -2.30 1.58
N ILE A 72 3.84 -2.68 0.32
CA ILE A 72 2.64 -3.35 -0.19
C ILE A 72 3.01 -4.74 -0.71
N THR A 73 2.06 -5.67 -0.68
CA THR A 73 2.27 -7.03 -1.19
C THR A 73 2.51 -7.02 -2.71
N GLY A 74 3.29 -7.99 -3.19
CA GLY A 74 3.59 -8.10 -4.62
C GLY A 74 4.77 -7.24 -5.07
N GLU A 75 5.24 -7.48 -6.29
CA GLU A 75 6.35 -6.73 -6.89
C GLU A 75 5.90 -5.34 -7.34
N CYS A 76 6.82 -4.37 -7.38
CA CYS A 76 6.48 -3.00 -7.78
C CYS A 76 5.96 -2.91 -9.22
N GLU A 77 6.42 -3.80 -10.10
CA GLU A 77 6.03 -3.92 -11.50
C GLU A 77 4.56 -4.31 -11.71
N GLN A 78 3.90 -4.83 -10.67
CA GLN A 78 2.47 -5.15 -10.69
C GLN A 78 1.57 -3.92 -10.58
N TYR A 79 2.16 -2.77 -10.22
CA TYR A 79 1.47 -1.49 -10.08
C TYR A 79 1.78 -0.56 -11.27
N PRO A 80 0.88 0.36 -11.62
CA PRO A 80 1.17 1.40 -12.62
C PRO A 80 2.45 2.17 -12.28
N LYS A 81 3.24 2.55 -13.28
CA LYS A 81 4.52 3.26 -13.06
C LYS A 81 4.33 4.61 -12.37
N GLU A 82 3.21 5.25 -12.62
CA GLU A 82 2.78 6.52 -12.03
C GLU A 82 2.06 6.37 -10.68
N ALA A 83 1.95 5.15 -10.14
CA ALA A 83 1.30 4.91 -8.86
C ALA A 83 2.02 5.64 -7.71
N THR A 84 1.24 6.31 -6.88
CA THR A 84 1.70 6.85 -5.59
C THR A 84 0.97 6.10 -4.48
N PHE A 85 1.71 5.48 -3.55
CA PHE A 85 1.12 4.65 -2.51
C PHE A 85 0.70 5.51 -1.31
N CYS A 86 -0.47 5.22 -0.75
CA CYS A 86 -0.93 5.93 0.43
C CYS A 86 -0.21 5.43 1.68
N HIS A 87 0.42 6.34 2.43
CA HIS A 87 1.02 5.96 3.70
C HIS A 87 -0.04 5.30 4.60
N PRO A 88 0.24 4.19 5.32
CA PRO A 88 -0.75 3.49 6.15
C PRO A 88 -1.47 4.42 7.13
N ASP A 89 -0.73 5.36 7.73
CA ASP A 89 -1.26 6.35 8.68
C ASP A 89 -1.91 7.59 8.01
N ALA A 90 -2.08 7.63 6.68
CA ALA A 90 -2.59 8.81 5.99
C ALA A 90 -4.05 9.14 6.36
N HIS A 91 -4.86 8.13 6.71
CA HIS A 91 -6.21 8.27 7.25
C HIS A 91 -6.27 9.06 8.57
N LEU A 92 -5.16 9.20 9.29
CA LEU A 92 -5.08 10.01 10.51
C LEU A 92 -5.01 11.52 10.23
N ASN A 93 -4.79 11.93 8.98
CA ASN A 93 -4.82 13.35 8.63
C ASN A 93 -6.25 13.89 8.74
N LYS A 94 -6.45 14.93 9.56
CA LYS A 94 -7.79 15.48 9.86
C LYS A 94 -8.34 16.42 8.79
N ALA A 95 -7.50 16.88 7.87
CA ALA A 95 -7.87 17.87 6.86
C ALA A 95 -6.98 17.76 5.62
N CYS A 96 -7.57 18.10 4.49
CA CYS A 96 -6.89 18.25 3.21
C CYS A 96 -7.10 19.67 2.67
N THR A 97 -6.13 20.12 1.88
CA THR A 97 -6.24 21.31 1.05
C THR A 97 -7.37 21.14 0.03
N ARG A 98 -8.00 22.26 -0.36
CA ARG A 98 -9.08 22.28 -1.38
C ARG A 98 -8.55 22.42 -2.81
N GLU A 99 -7.29 22.05 -3.01
CA GLU A 99 -6.68 22.06 -4.35
C GLU A 99 -7.31 20.98 -5.23
N TYR A 100 -7.42 21.27 -6.52
CA TYR A 100 -8.00 20.35 -7.49
C TYR A 100 -6.91 19.81 -8.41
N PHE A 101 -6.48 18.58 -8.12
CA PHE A 101 -5.53 17.78 -8.89
C PHE A 101 -6.06 16.34 -8.91
N PRO A 102 -7.01 16.02 -9.80
CA PRO A 102 -7.80 14.80 -9.71
C PRO A 102 -6.92 13.55 -9.77
N VAL A 103 -7.32 12.56 -9.00
CA VAL A 103 -6.66 11.25 -8.92
C VAL A 103 -7.71 10.14 -8.86
N CYS A 104 -7.38 9.00 -9.43
CA CYS A 104 -8.09 7.76 -9.21
C CYS A 104 -7.43 7.09 -8.00
N GLY A 105 -8.19 6.93 -6.91
CA GLY A 105 -7.76 6.16 -5.74
C GLY A 105 -8.20 4.72 -5.89
N LEU A 106 -7.24 3.81 -5.96
CA LEU A 106 -7.45 2.37 -6.17
C LEU A 106 -7.46 1.67 -4.83
N PHE A 107 -8.44 0.79 -4.64
CA PHE A 107 -8.58 0.03 -3.41
C PHE A 107 -7.65 -1.17 -3.37
N ASP A 108 -7.35 -1.63 -2.15
CA ASP A 108 -6.69 -2.92 -1.96
C ASP A 108 -7.64 -4.11 -2.24
N GLN A 109 -7.11 -5.32 -2.08
CA GLN A 109 -7.85 -6.57 -2.27
C GLN A 109 -8.88 -6.86 -1.17
N SER A 110 -8.93 -6.06 -0.09
CA SER A 110 -9.96 -6.20 0.95
C SER A 110 -11.31 -5.68 0.46
N ILE A 111 -11.32 -4.83 -0.57
CA ILE A 111 -12.54 -4.31 -1.20
C ILE A 111 -12.92 -5.14 -2.42
N GLN A 112 -14.13 -5.68 -2.39
CA GLN A 112 -14.73 -6.34 -3.55
C GLN A 112 -15.42 -5.31 -4.44
N CYS A 113 -14.85 -5.07 -5.62
CA CYS A 113 -15.43 -4.19 -6.63
C CYS A 113 -16.26 -4.97 -7.65
N PHE A 114 -17.41 -4.43 -8.03
CA PHE A 114 -18.27 -4.97 -9.10
C PHE A 114 -17.93 -4.41 -10.49
N ARG A 115 -17.04 -3.41 -10.56
CA ARG A 115 -16.61 -2.75 -11.80
C ARG A 115 -15.12 -2.45 -11.73
N PHE A 116 -14.48 -2.41 -12.90
CA PHE A 116 -13.09 -2.03 -13.06
C PHE A 116 -12.97 -0.60 -13.63
N PRO A 117 -11.91 0.15 -13.24
CA PRO A 117 -10.93 -0.20 -12.22
C PRO A 117 -11.55 -0.21 -10.81
N CYS A 118 -10.98 -1.00 -9.89
CA CYS A 118 -11.44 -1.07 -8.51
C CYS A 118 -10.98 0.17 -7.74
N GLY A 119 -11.72 1.27 -7.87
CA GLY A 119 -11.35 2.56 -7.30
C GLY A 119 -12.44 3.63 -7.43
N MET A 120 -12.14 4.82 -6.93
CA MET A 120 -13.00 6.00 -6.99
C MET A 120 -12.21 7.27 -7.32
N ASN A 121 -12.92 8.27 -7.85
CA ASN A 121 -12.35 9.58 -8.14
C ASN A 121 -12.25 10.43 -6.86
N TYR A 122 -11.11 11.10 -6.72
CA TYR A 122 -10.86 12.04 -5.62
C TYR A 122 -10.32 13.36 -6.18
N SER A 123 -10.60 14.47 -5.48
CA SER A 123 -10.21 15.80 -5.93
C SER A 123 -8.70 16.04 -5.89
N ASN A 124 -8.00 15.36 -4.97
CA ASN A 124 -6.55 15.42 -4.82
C ASN A 124 -5.99 14.22 -4.04
N LYS A 125 -4.65 14.11 -4.06
CA LYS A 125 -3.88 13.05 -3.41
C LYS A 125 -4.19 12.87 -1.93
N CYS A 126 -4.37 13.97 -1.20
CA CYS A 126 -4.71 13.93 0.22
C CYS A 126 -6.11 13.34 0.42
N SER A 127 -7.11 13.86 -0.29
CA SER A 127 -8.50 13.38 -0.18
C SER A 127 -8.65 11.90 -0.54
N ALA A 128 -7.79 11.37 -1.42
CA ALA A 128 -7.70 9.94 -1.69
C ALA A 128 -7.11 9.18 -0.50
N CYS A 129 -5.91 9.53 -0.05
CA CYS A 129 -5.20 8.76 0.97
C CYS A 129 -5.75 8.89 2.40
N ILE A 130 -6.66 9.83 2.68
CA ILE A 130 -7.39 9.82 3.95
C ILE A 130 -8.46 8.72 4.01
N ASN A 131 -8.87 8.17 2.86
CA ASN A 131 -9.72 7.00 2.81
C ASN A 131 -8.86 5.76 3.05
N GLU A 132 -9.11 5.06 4.16
CA GLU A 132 -8.31 3.92 4.63
C GLU A 132 -8.28 2.72 3.67
N HIS A 133 -9.23 2.64 2.74
CA HIS A 133 -9.30 1.57 1.77
C HIS A 133 -8.48 1.85 0.51
N VAL A 134 -8.05 3.10 0.28
CA VAL A 134 -7.23 3.47 -0.88
C VAL A 134 -5.79 3.03 -0.66
N ALA A 135 -5.34 2.07 -1.46
CA ALA A 135 -3.99 1.54 -1.42
C ALA A 135 -3.00 2.46 -2.13
N TYR A 136 -3.34 2.86 -3.35
CA TYR A 136 -2.51 3.72 -4.18
C TYR A 136 -3.40 4.57 -5.07
N LEU A 137 -2.80 5.60 -5.65
CA LEU A 137 -3.46 6.50 -6.56
C LEU A 137 -2.67 6.66 -7.85
N VAL A 138 -3.38 6.97 -8.93
CA VAL A 138 -2.80 7.38 -10.20
C VAL A 138 -3.33 8.76 -10.58
N PRO A 139 -2.54 9.60 -11.29
CA PRO A 139 -3.02 10.88 -11.81
C PRO A 139 -4.21 10.73 -12.76
N GLY A 140 -5.16 11.66 -12.71
CA GLY A 140 -6.35 11.65 -13.57
C GLY A 140 -7.54 10.92 -12.94
N ASN A 141 -8.66 10.82 -13.66
CA ASN A 141 -9.85 10.11 -13.16
C ASN A 141 -9.78 8.61 -13.50
N CYS A 142 -10.55 7.80 -12.79
CA CYS A 142 -10.60 6.34 -12.96
C CYS A 142 -11.07 5.93 -14.35
N GLU A 143 -11.93 6.72 -14.99
CA GLU A 143 -12.40 6.50 -16.36
C GLU A 143 -11.30 6.69 -17.40
N GLU A 144 -10.23 7.41 -17.06
CA GLU A 144 -9.09 7.70 -17.93
C GLU A 144 -7.98 6.66 -17.77
N MET A 145 -8.07 5.81 -16.74
CA MET A 145 -7.06 4.81 -16.44
C MET A 145 -7.02 3.75 -17.55
N LYS A 146 -5.94 3.75 -18.33
CA LYS A 146 -5.60 2.63 -19.18
C LYS A 146 -5.02 1.55 -18.28
N LEU A 147 -5.79 0.50 -18.00
CA LEU A 147 -5.24 -0.68 -17.35
C LEU A 147 -4.00 -1.12 -18.14
N PRO A 148 -2.86 -1.44 -17.49
CA PRO A 148 -1.79 -2.13 -18.18
C PRO A 148 -2.42 -3.36 -18.81
N SER A 149 -2.41 -3.41 -20.15
CA SER A 149 -2.83 -4.57 -20.91
C SER A 149 -2.01 -5.73 -20.39
N GLY A 150 -2.64 -6.59 -19.58
CA GLY A 150 -2.05 -7.86 -19.19
C GLY A 150 -1.57 -8.54 -20.46
N ASN A 151 -0.36 -9.10 -20.40
CA ASN A 151 0.20 -9.92 -21.48
C ASN A 151 -0.86 -10.92 -21.95
N ASN A 152 -1.51 -10.64 -23.09
CA ASN A 152 -2.09 -11.68 -23.90
C ASN A 152 -0.90 -12.43 -24.49
N SER A 153 -0.48 -13.48 -23.78
CA SER A 153 0.35 -14.52 -24.34
C SER A 153 -0.58 -15.36 -25.21
N GLU A 154 -0.64 -15.03 -26.50
CA GLU A 154 -1.06 -15.94 -27.59
C GLU A 154 0.05 -15.98 -28.64
#